data_AF-A0AAN8EV43-F1
#
_entry.id   AF-A0AAN8EV43-F1
#
_cell.length_a   1.000
_cell.length_b   1.000
_cell.length_c   1.000
_cell.angle_alpha   90.00
_cell.angle_beta   90.00
_cell.angle_gamma   90.00
#
_symmetry.space_group_name_H-M   'P 1'
#
loop_
_entity.id
_entity.type
_entity.pdbx_description
1 polymer ?
#
loop_
_entity_poly.entity_id
_entity_poly.type
_entity_poly.pdbx_seq_one_letter_code
_entity_poly.pdbx_strand_id
1 'polypeptide(L)'
;RNRFAVFATPRPRTPVEGPAGPSIDVTIDFTRPDGQRTRPLLVENKRLYVDEHYISVWSPVLRAWCVECPDRELILANVQYDHVVEMLECIHPTYKSVDDQSVHILLPLAYDYQMDGLLHRCECFLVTHNLPFLEKVWIADRYKLNRLLILCLREMRPNSKVDLTGSRYYALSDRVKVLLLERLHGAPAPEEIAEPPLDLEMFQRQSDLFFSAIRAKTGRVYHVNPYYMAAWSNVFQERVYCSSSSVEEIFCPCSHEELKAFLMAIHPPQLRLNEQNIGPVLMAACKMESPALLKKCALMLLAQQTQLSVFVRLSLLDRCFLHEMIPQCLLMVHRPEHLIQMTQQSTYDCLSTRARAAMLDRLAVLLDEPGMQPHHCSRCKATSTCQSVTWMCPQCKTYSTDPNLLRHPQNPQQPPAR
;
A
#
# COMPACT_ATOMS: atom_id res chain seq x y z
N ARG A 1 32.21 -17.53 -58.03
CA ARG A 1 32.87 -16.24 -58.35
C ARG A 1 31.79 -15.20 -58.58
N ASN A 2 31.48 -14.40 -57.55
CA ASN A 2 31.09 -12.99 -57.65
C ASN A 2 30.89 -12.47 -56.22
N ARG A 3 31.88 -11.69 -55.76
CA ARG A 3 31.87 -10.97 -54.49
C ARG A 3 31.02 -9.73 -54.70
N PHE A 4 29.93 -9.59 -53.94
CA PHE A 4 29.28 -8.29 -53.78
C PHE A 4 30.12 -7.46 -52.82
N ALA A 5 30.64 -6.34 -53.33
CA ALA A 5 31.37 -5.35 -52.57
C ALA A 5 30.39 -4.56 -51.69
N VAL A 6 30.53 -4.66 -50.37
CA VAL A 6 29.85 -3.79 -49.42
C VAL A 6 30.73 -2.56 -49.23
N PHE A 7 30.24 -1.40 -49.63
CA PHE A 7 30.85 -0.11 -49.30
C PHE A 7 30.80 0.08 -47.78
N ALA A 8 31.97 0.12 -47.14
CA ALA A 8 32.09 0.50 -45.74
C ALA A 8 31.84 2.00 -45.60
N THR A 9 30.77 2.38 -44.91
CA THR A 9 30.60 3.74 -44.41
C THR A 9 31.63 4.01 -43.30
N PRO A 10 32.29 5.18 -43.27
CA PRO A 10 33.25 5.48 -42.20
C PRO A 10 32.49 5.58 -40.87
N ARG A 11 33.01 4.91 -39.83
CA ARG A 11 32.54 5.09 -38.45
C ARG A 11 32.61 6.60 -38.09
N PRO A 12 31.62 7.15 -37.37
CA PRO A 12 31.75 8.49 -36.83
C PRO A 12 33.01 8.52 -35.95
N ARG A 13 33.88 9.49 -36.21
CA ARG A 13 35.09 9.72 -35.44
C ARG A 13 34.67 9.99 -33.99
N THR A 14 35.24 9.24 -33.05
CA THR A 14 35.23 9.58 -31.63
C THR A 14 35.65 11.04 -31.47
N PRO A 15 34.98 11.86 -30.63
CA PRO A 15 35.45 13.20 -30.36
C PRO A 15 36.87 13.10 -29.83
N VAL A 16 37.79 13.80 -30.49
CA VAL A 16 39.14 14.00 -29.99
C VAL A 16 38.98 14.76 -28.67
N GLU A 17 39.44 14.18 -27.56
CA GLU A 17 39.56 14.87 -26.27
C GLU A 17 40.48 16.07 -26.47
N GLY A 18 39.89 17.24 -26.71
CA GLY A 18 40.58 18.52 -26.57
C GLY A 18 40.84 18.80 -25.09
N PRO A 19 41.80 19.67 -24.76
CA PRO A 19 42.04 20.05 -23.37
C PRO A 19 40.76 20.62 -22.76
N ALA A 20 40.38 20.12 -21.58
CA ALA A 20 39.26 20.64 -20.81
C ALA A 20 39.48 22.15 -20.61
N GLY A 21 38.65 22.96 -21.27
CA GLY A 21 38.61 24.39 -20.99
C GLY A 21 38.22 24.65 -19.54
N PRO A 22 38.48 25.85 -19.00
CA PRO A 22 38.13 26.17 -17.62
C PRO A 22 36.61 26.02 -17.43
N SER A 23 36.20 25.00 -16.67
CA SER A 23 34.82 24.87 -16.19
C SER A 23 34.55 26.01 -15.22
N ILE A 24 33.54 26.83 -15.48
CA ILE A 24 33.04 27.78 -14.50
C ILE A 24 32.44 26.95 -13.37
N ASP A 25 33.10 26.90 -12.22
CA ASP A 25 32.56 26.25 -11.03
C ASP A 25 31.50 27.16 -10.41
N VAL A 26 30.23 26.79 -10.60
CA VAL A 26 29.08 27.56 -10.11
C VAL A 26 28.69 27.01 -8.75
N THR A 27 29.28 27.57 -7.69
CA THR A 27 28.91 27.24 -6.31
C THR A 27 27.76 28.13 -5.82
N ILE A 28 26.76 27.54 -5.19
CA ILE A 28 25.56 28.23 -4.71
C ILE A 28 25.53 28.17 -3.17
N ASP A 29 25.56 29.33 -2.50
CA ASP A 29 25.37 29.42 -1.05
C ASP A 29 23.87 29.44 -0.70
N PHE A 30 23.35 28.35 -0.16
CA PHE A 30 21.96 28.24 0.28
C PHE A 30 21.72 28.76 1.70
N THR A 31 22.76 29.18 2.43
CA THR A 31 22.61 29.59 3.85
C THR A 31 22.10 31.02 4.03
N ARG A 32 22.07 31.80 2.94
CA ARG A 32 21.65 33.20 2.95
C ARG A 32 20.62 33.45 1.85
N PRO A 33 19.63 34.32 2.09
CA PRO A 33 18.72 34.73 1.04
C PRO A 33 19.43 35.62 0.02
N ASP A 34 18.98 35.57 -1.23
CA ASP A 34 19.40 36.49 -2.28
C ASP A 34 18.20 37.01 -3.10
N GLY A 35 18.46 37.66 -4.23
CA GLY A 35 17.41 38.27 -5.07
C GLY A 35 16.44 37.27 -5.70
N GLN A 36 16.75 35.96 -5.74
CA GLN A 36 15.89 34.91 -6.30
C GLN A 36 15.47 33.89 -5.24
N ARG A 37 16.38 33.56 -4.32
CA ARG A 37 16.23 32.53 -3.31
C ARG A 37 15.89 33.19 -1.99
N THR A 38 14.60 33.46 -1.79
CA THR A 38 14.10 34.12 -0.58
C THR A 38 13.30 33.18 0.31
N ARG A 39 12.92 32.00 -0.19
CA ARG A 39 12.04 31.06 0.51
C ARG A 39 12.81 30.27 1.57
N PRO A 40 12.45 30.37 2.86
CA PRO A 40 13.10 29.58 3.91
C PRO A 40 12.62 28.12 3.90
N LEU A 41 13.58 27.21 3.83
CA LEU A 41 13.45 25.76 3.96
C LEU A 41 14.17 25.33 5.25
N LEU A 42 13.41 24.89 6.24
CA LEU A 42 13.90 24.47 7.54
C LEU A 42 14.18 22.96 7.55
N VAL A 43 15.43 22.60 7.86
CA VAL A 43 15.90 21.21 7.98
C VAL A 43 16.78 21.10 9.22
N GLU A 44 16.45 20.17 10.13
CA GLU A 44 17.19 20.01 11.41
C GLU A 44 17.43 21.33 12.16
N ASN A 45 16.40 22.19 12.22
CA ASN A 45 16.46 23.54 12.80
C ASN A 45 17.45 24.51 12.15
N LYS A 46 18.02 24.16 10.98
CA LYS A 46 18.85 25.04 10.16
C LYS A 46 18.06 25.53 8.96
N ARG A 47 18.25 26.80 8.58
CA ARG A 47 17.57 27.41 7.43
C ARG A 47 18.43 27.32 6.18
N LEU A 48 17.80 26.90 5.10
CA LEU A 48 18.27 27.02 3.73
C LEU A 48 17.33 27.99 2.99
N TYR A 49 17.84 28.67 1.98
CA TYR A 49 17.09 29.63 1.18
C TYR A 49 17.05 29.15 -0.27
N VAL A 50 15.84 29.00 -0.80
CA VAL A 50 15.57 28.44 -2.12
C VAL A 50 14.63 29.33 -2.93
N ASP A 51 14.58 29.11 -4.24
CA ASP A 51 13.54 29.68 -5.10
C ASP A 51 12.35 28.71 -5.10
N GLU A 52 11.19 29.18 -4.64
CA GLU A 52 9.99 28.35 -4.50
C GLU A 52 9.45 27.85 -5.84
N HIS A 53 9.57 28.64 -6.90
CA HIS A 53 9.11 28.28 -8.23
C HIS A 53 10.03 27.21 -8.81
N TYR A 54 11.34 27.33 -8.57
CA TYR A 54 12.33 26.38 -9.05
C TYR A 54 12.15 25.00 -8.42
N ILE A 55 12.08 24.91 -7.08
CA ILE A 55 11.86 23.60 -6.42
C ILE A 55 10.50 22.99 -6.76
N SER A 56 9.49 23.82 -7.06
CA SER A 56 8.16 23.38 -7.47
C SER A 56 8.14 22.72 -8.85
N VAL A 57 9.07 23.10 -9.75
CA VAL A 57 9.26 22.42 -11.03
C VAL A 57 9.76 21.00 -10.83
N TRP A 58 10.66 20.82 -9.87
CA TRP A 58 11.27 19.53 -9.59
C TRP A 58 10.41 18.60 -8.74
N SER A 59 9.51 19.12 -7.91
CA SER A 59 8.68 18.31 -7.02
C SER A 59 7.23 18.81 -6.97
N PRO A 60 6.24 17.98 -7.34
CA PRO A 60 4.83 18.31 -7.13
C PRO A 60 4.48 18.37 -5.63
N VAL A 61 5.18 17.62 -4.78
CA VAL A 61 5.01 17.64 -3.32
C VAL A 61 5.41 18.99 -2.75
N LEU A 62 6.61 19.48 -3.10
CA LEU A 62 7.08 20.79 -2.64
C LEU A 62 6.23 21.92 -3.23
N ARG A 63 5.78 21.79 -4.49
CA ARG A 63 4.83 22.73 -5.09
C ARG A 63 3.56 22.88 -4.28
N ALA A 64 2.95 21.76 -3.88
CA ALA A 64 1.75 21.79 -3.05
C ALA A 64 2.00 22.53 -1.74
N TRP A 65 3.14 22.29 -1.09
CA TRP A 65 3.49 22.97 0.16
C TRP A 65 3.72 24.48 0.00
N CYS A 66 4.35 24.91 -1.10
CA CYS A 66 4.49 26.34 -1.42
C CYS A 66 3.11 27.01 -1.57
N VAL A 67 2.16 26.34 -2.22
CA VAL A 67 0.80 26.87 -2.44
C VAL A 67 -0.04 26.87 -1.16
N GLU A 68 0.02 25.80 -0.37
CA GLU A 68 -0.79 25.65 0.85
C GLU A 68 -0.30 26.55 2.00
N CYS A 69 1.00 26.87 2.02
CA CYS A 69 1.64 27.58 3.12
C CYS A 69 2.42 28.83 2.65
N PRO A 70 1.81 29.81 1.96
CA PRO A 70 2.53 30.89 1.27
C PRO A 70 3.33 31.80 2.20
N ASP A 71 2.95 31.96 3.47
CA ASP A 71 3.64 32.83 4.43
C ASP A 71 4.48 32.07 5.47
N ARG A 72 4.66 30.74 5.32
CA ARG A 72 5.34 29.89 6.30
C ARG A 72 6.64 29.30 5.76
N GLU A 73 7.54 28.97 6.67
CA GLU A 73 8.73 28.19 6.34
C GLU A 73 8.34 26.78 5.89
N LEU A 74 9.00 26.28 4.85
CA LEU A 74 8.85 24.89 4.42
C LEU A 74 9.66 24.02 5.37
N ILE A 75 9.04 23.05 6.04
CA ILE A 75 9.72 22.20 7.03
C ILE A 75 9.88 20.80 6.45
N LEU A 76 11.12 20.38 6.22
CA LEU A 76 11.42 18.99 5.86
C LEU A 76 11.78 18.22 7.14
N ALA A 77 10.83 17.44 7.64
CA ALA A 77 11.04 16.57 8.79
C ALA A 77 11.68 15.23 8.37
N ASN A 78 12.44 14.61 9.29
CA ASN A 78 13.06 13.29 9.12
C ASN A 78 14.08 13.16 7.97
N VAL A 79 14.65 14.29 7.52
CA VAL A 79 15.75 14.31 6.56
C VAL A 79 16.95 15.04 7.16
N GLN A 80 18.15 14.60 6.80
CA GLN A 80 19.40 15.19 7.29
C GLN A 80 19.71 16.47 6.51
N TYR A 81 20.25 17.49 7.18
CA TYR A 81 20.60 18.77 6.56
C TYR A 81 21.52 18.59 5.35
N ASP A 82 22.60 17.82 5.49
CA ASP A 82 23.59 17.63 4.44
C ASP A 82 23.00 16.90 3.20
N HIS A 83 22.03 16.01 3.43
CA HIS A 83 21.34 15.32 2.33
C HIS A 83 20.44 16.27 1.52
N VAL A 84 19.82 17.25 2.18
CA VAL A 84 19.04 18.28 1.49
C VAL A 84 19.95 19.23 0.73
N VAL A 85 21.11 19.59 1.28
CA VAL A 85 22.12 20.37 0.55
C VAL A 85 22.57 19.63 -0.70
N GLU A 86 22.89 18.33 -0.59
CA GLU A 86 23.24 17.46 -1.72
C GLU A 86 22.16 17.48 -2.83
N MET A 87 20.89 17.33 -2.43
CA MET A 87 19.76 17.41 -3.34
C MET A 87 19.64 18.78 -4.02
N LEU A 88 19.79 19.87 -3.25
CA LEU A 88 19.69 21.23 -3.77
C LEU A 88 20.81 21.53 -4.76
N GLU A 89 22.05 21.14 -4.45
CA GLU A 89 23.17 21.26 -5.37
C GLU A 89 22.88 20.51 -6.66
N CYS A 90 22.40 19.27 -6.58
CA CYS A 90 22.06 18.50 -7.77
C CYS A 90 20.97 19.14 -8.63
N ILE A 91 19.87 19.64 -8.05
CA ILE A 91 18.76 20.16 -8.88
C ILE A 91 19.00 21.58 -9.39
N HIS A 92 19.84 22.37 -8.72
CA HIS A 92 20.17 23.73 -9.14
C HIS A 92 21.26 23.74 -10.22
N PRO A 93 21.48 24.89 -10.90
CA PRO A 93 22.49 25.05 -11.95
C PRO A 93 23.96 24.96 -11.48
N THR A 94 24.27 24.19 -10.44
CA THR A 94 25.64 23.84 -10.04
C THR A 94 26.23 22.74 -10.93
N TYR A 95 25.37 22.03 -11.68
CA TYR A 95 25.73 20.85 -12.49
C TYR A 95 26.40 19.73 -11.70
N LYS A 96 26.26 19.68 -10.37
CA LYS A 96 26.79 18.58 -9.56
C LYS A 96 26.30 17.23 -10.08
N SER A 97 27.23 16.38 -10.51
CA SER A 97 26.95 15.05 -11.06
C SER A 97 26.51 14.09 -9.96
N VAL A 98 25.70 13.10 -10.32
CA VAL A 98 25.40 11.97 -9.42
C VAL A 98 26.56 10.99 -9.47
N ASP A 99 26.98 10.52 -8.31
CA ASP A 99 28.09 9.60 -8.07
C ASP A 99 27.71 8.50 -7.06
N ASP A 100 28.68 7.67 -6.68
CA ASP A 100 28.48 6.52 -5.78
C ASP A 100 27.92 6.91 -4.41
N GLN A 101 28.29 8.07 -3.89
CA GLN A 101 27.87 8.51 -2.56
C GLN A 101 26.52 9.22 -2.64
N SER A 102 26.41 10.17 -3.57
CA SER A 102 25.22 10.98 -3.75
C SER A 102 24.03 10.17 -4.24
N VAL A 103 24.20 9.12 -5.07
CA VAL A 103 23.06 8.30 -5.53
C VAL A 103 22.29 7.67 -4.37
N HIS A 104 22.98 7.22 -3.31
CA HIS A 104 22.34 6.62 -2.14
C HIS A 104 21.60 7.64 -1.28
N ILE A 105 22.02 8.90 -1.32
CA ILE A 105 21.39 10.03 -0.63
C ILE A 105 20.17 10.54 -1.42
N LEU A 106 20.35 10.70 -2.74
CA LEU A 106 19.40 11.34 -3.63
C LEU A 106 18.20 10.43 -3.96
N LEU A 107 18.38 9.11 -4.09
CA LEU A 107 17.29 8.19 -4.42
C LEU A 107 16.12 8.24 -3.42
N PRO A 108 16.32 8.11 -2.08
CA PRO A 108 15.25 8.28 -1.11
C PRO A 108 14.55 9.63 -1.23
N LEU A 109 15.30 10.73 -1.28
CA LEU A 109 14.73 12.08 -1.35
C LEU A 109 13.91 12.27 -2.64
N ALA A 110 14.49 11.89 -3.78
CA ALA A 110 13.83 12.03 -5.06
C ALA A 110 12.57 11.17 -5.14
N TYR A 111 12.55 9.99 -4.53
CA TYR A 111 11.36 9.16 -4.48
C TYR A 111 10.28 9.72 -3.54
N ASP A 112 10.65 10.09 -2.31
CA ASP A 112 9.72 10.57 -1.28
C ASP A 112 9.09 11.92 -1.66
N TYR A 113 9.86 12.80 -2.30
CA TYR A 113 9.39 14.10 -2.81
C TYR A 113 8.95 14.06 -4.28
N GLN A 114 8.86 12.89 -4.91
CA GLN A 114 8.36 12.69 -6.28
C GLN A 114 9.09 13.56 -7.32
N MET A 115 10.42 13.58 -7.24
CA MET A 115 11.30 14.36 -8.12
C MET A 115 11.73 13.55 -9.33
N ASP A 116 10.83 13.35 -10.29
CA ASP A 116 11.04 12.49 -11.46
C ASP A 116 12.32 12.85 -12.25
N GLY A 117 12.62 14.14 -12.40
CA GLY A 117 13.85 14.58 -13.05
C GLY A 117 15.11 14.14 -12.29
N LEU A 118 15.10 14.16 -10.96
CA LEU A 118 16.23 13.75 -10.13
C LEU A 118 16.32 12.22 -10.06
N LEU A 119 15.19 11.51 -9.99
CA LEU A 119 15.13 10.06 -10.13
C LEU A 119 15.71 9.60 -11.47
N HIS A 120 15.37 10.27 -12.57
CA HIS A 120 15.92 9.96 -13.89
C HIS A 120 17.44 10.13 -13.94
N ARG A 121 17.98 11.17 -13.30
CA ARG A 121 19.44 11.36 -13.21
C ARG A 121 20.11 10.25 -12.41
N CYS A 122 19.54 9.87 -11.26
CA CYS A 122 20.01 8.72 -10.48
C CYS A 122 19.94 7.42 -11.30
N GLU A 123 18.85 7.21 -12.03
CA GLU A 123 18.66 6.05 -12.89
C GLU A 123 19.72 5.99 -14.01
N CYS A 124 19.99 7.11 -14.69
CA CYS A 124 21.02 7.20 -15.72
C CYS A 124 22.41 6.84 -15.18
N PHE A 125 22.76 7.30 -13.98
CA PHE A 125 23.98 6.88 -13.29
C PHE A 125 24.00 5.37 -13.06
N LEU A 126 22.95 4.81 -12.46
CA LEU A 126 22.82 3.38 -12.13
C LEU A 126 22.85 2.45 -13.34
N VAL A 127 22.36 2.90 -14.51
CA VAL A 127 22.46 2.13 -15.75
C VAL A 127 23.92 1.86 -16.09
N THR A 128 24.75 2.90 -16.05
CA THR A 128 26.18 2.81 -16.40
C THR A 128 27.06 2.25 -15.28
N HIS A 129 26.62 2.39 -14.02
CA HIS A 129 27.42 2.04 -12.86
C HIS A 129 27.43 0.52 -12.60
N ASN A 130 28.57 -0.01 -12.12
CA ASN A 130 28.78 -1.44 -11.94
C ASN A 130 28.39 -1.89 -10.52
N LEU A 131 27.13 -2.23 -10.33
CA LEU A 131 26.62 -2.84 -9.09
C LEU A 131 26.35 -4.33 -9.27
N PRO A 132 26.40 -5.12 -8.18
CA PRO A 132 25.89 -6.48 -8.19
C PRO A 132 24.47 -6.54 -8.77
N PHE A 133 24.22 -7.50 -9.65
CA PHE A 133 22.96 -7.59 -10.40
C PHE A 133 21.71 -7.48 -9.51
N LEU A 134 21.65 -8.30 -8.46
CA LEU A 134 20.48 -8.36 -7.57
C LEU A 134 20.33 -7.08 -6.72
N GLU A 135 21.43 -6.39 -6.44
CA GLU A 135 21.40 -5.08 -5.79
C GLU A 135 20.82 -4.01 -6.73
N LYS A 136 21.26 -3.98 -8.00
CA LYS A 136 20.71 -3.08 -9.01
C LYS A 136 19.20 -3.31 -9.23
N VAL A 137 18.77 -4.57 -9.30
CA VAL A 137 17.35 -4.96 -9.38
C VAL A 137 16.57 -4.51 -8.15
N TRP A 138 17.15 -4.70 -6.96
CA TRP A 138 16.52 -4.28 -5.71
C TRP A 138 16.34 -2.76 -5.63
N ILE A 139 17.35 -1.98 -6.02
CA ILE A 139 17.25 -0.52 -6.11
C ILE A 139 16.14 -0.13 -7.09
N ALA A 140 16.11 -0.77 -8.27
CA ALA A 140 15.12 -0.48 -9.29
C ALA A 140 13.68 -0.77 -8.82
N ASP A 141 13.47 -1.89 -8.13
CA ASP A 141 12.16 -2.25 -7.57
C ASP A 141 11.73 -1.32 -6.42
N ARG A 142 12.67 -1.00 -5.52
CA ARG A 142 12.44 -0.16 -4.34
C ARG A 142 12.00 1.24 -4.72
N TYR A 143 12.69 1.85 -5.69
CA TYR A 143 12.46 3.25 -6.12
C TYR A 143 11.67 3.35 -7.44
N LYS A 144 11.05 2.26 -7.89
CA LYS A 144 10.19 2.21 -9.09
C LYS A 144 10.88 2.71 -10.37
N LEU A 145 12.18 2.40 -10.51
CA LEU A 145 12.99 2.73 -11.68
C LEU A 145 12.75 1.67 -12.78
N ASN A 146 11.60 1.77 -13.45
CA ASN A 146 11.14 0.74 -14.38
C ASN A 146 12.09 0.53 -15.56
N ARG A 147 12.73 1.59 -16.07
CA ARG A 147 13.67 1.49 -17.18
C ARG A 147 14.94 0.74 -16.76
N LEU A 148 15.49 1.04 -15.59
CA LEU A 148 16.62 0.30 -15.02
C LEU A 148 16.27 -1.18 -14.83
N LEU A 149 15.08 -1.47 -14.29
CA LEU A 149 14.62 -2.84 -14.09
C LEU A 149 14.50 -3.61 -15.41
N ILE A 150 13.91 -3.01 -16.45
CA ILE A 150 13.84 -3.62 -17.79
C ILE A 150 15.24 -3.92 -18.34
N LEU A 151 16.18 -2.98 -18.22
CA LEU A 151 17.56 -3.16 -18.69
C LEU A 151 18.24 -4.31 -17.95
N CYS A 152 18.09 -4.39 -16.62
CA CYS A 152 18.59 -5.52 -15.83
C CYS A 152 18.00 -6.86 -16.32
N LEU A 153 16.69 -6.94 -16.51
CA LEU A 153 16.02 -8.16 -16.98
C LEU A 153 16.47 -8.55 -18.40
N ARG A 154 16.76 -7.58 -19.28
CA ARG A 154 17.29 -7.82 -20.63
C ARG A 154 18.69 -8.40 -20.62
N GLU A 155 19.55 -7.94 -19.71
CA GLU A 155 20.92 -8.45 -19.58
C GLU A 155 21.00 -9.87 -19.02
N MET A 156 19.99 -10.30 -18.25
CA MET A 156 19.94 -11.66 -17.73
C MET A 156 19.85 -12.71 -18.83
N ARG A 157 20.61 -13.80 -18.68
CA ARG A 157 20.49 -14.99 -19.53
C ARG A 157 19.57 -16.04 -18.87
N PRO A 158 18.88 -16.88 -19.64
CA PRO A 158 18.23 -18.06 -19.08
C PRO A 158 19.24 -18.91 -18.30
N ASN A 159 18.81 -19.52 -17.19
CA ASN A 159 19.66 -20.31 -16.29
C ASN A 159 20.84 -19.55 -15.65
N SER A 160 20.78 -18.22 -15.57
CA SER A 160 21.77 -17.43 -14.84
C SER A 160 21.80 -17.83 -13.36
N LYS A 161 22.98 -17.88 -12.76
CA LYS A 161 23.13 -18.11 -11.31
C LYS A 161 22.76 -16.83 -10.57
N VAL A 162 21.49 -16.72 -10.17
CA VAL A 162 20.98 -15.65 -9.31
C VAL A 162 20.80 -16.21 -7.91
N ASP A 163 21.26 -15.49 -6.89
CA ASP A 163 21.03 -15.87 -5.49
C ASP A 163 19.58 -15.59 -5.10
N LEU A 164 18.76 -16.64 -5.12
CA LEU A 164 17.35 -16.59 -4.71
C LEU A 164 17.16 -16.82 -3.19
N THR A 165 18.25 -16.91 -2.44
CA THR A 165 18.26 -17.13 -0.98
C THR A 165 18.79 -15.94 -0.19
N GLY A 166 19.33 -14.92 -0.88
CA GLY A 166 19.86 -13.72 -0.27
C GLY A 166 18.78 -12.74 0.21
N SER A 167 19.17 -11.88 1.16
CA SER A 167 18.30 -10.83 1.72
C SER A 167 17.76 -9.86 0.65
N ARG A 168 18.59 -9.54 -0.36
CA ARG A 168 18.18 -8.69 -1.50
C ARG A 168 17.01 -9.30 -2.27
N TYR A 169 17.04 -10.61 -2.55
CA TYR A 169 15.95 -11.30 -3.22
C TYR A 169 14.68 -11.31 -2.38
N TYR A 170 14.78 -11.63 -1.08
CA TYR A 170 13.63 -11.62 -0.18
C TYR A 170 12.96 -10.25 -0.08
N ALA A 171 13.75 -9.18 -0.12
CA ALA A 171 13.27 -7.80 -0.07
C ALA A 171 12.64 -7.30 -1.38
N LEU A 172 12.69 -8.08 -2.48
CA LEU A 172 11.99 -7.74 -3.71
C LEU A 172 10.48 -7.93 -3.56
N SER A 173 9.74 -7.09 -4.28
CA SER A 173 8.31 -7.28 -4.49
C SER A 173 8.02 -8.58 -5.24
N ASP A 174 6.87 -9.19 -4.96
CA ASP A 174 6.44 -10.42 -5.62
C ASP A 174 6.43 -10.29 -7.14
N ARG A 175 6.07 -9.10 -7.63
CA ARG A 175 6.11 -8.72 -9.04
C ARG A 175 7.48 -8.94 -9.65
N VAL A 176 8.53 -8.39 -9.03
CA VAL A 176 9.89 -8.48 -9.58
C VAL A 176 10.45 -9.88 -9.42
N LYS A 177 10.09 -10.60 -8.36
CA LYS A 177 10.42 -12.03 -8.21
C LYS A 177 9.88 -12.87 -9.37
N VAL A 178 8.63 -12.63 -9.78
CA VAL A 178 8.04 -13.31 -10.94
C VAL A 178 8.83 -12.99 -12.22
N LEU A 179 9.06 -11.71 -12.51
CA LEU A 179 9.83 -11.32 -13.69
C LEU A 179 11.24 -11.94 -13.70
N LEU A 180 11.91 -12.00 -12.55
CA LEU A 180 13.20 -12.68 -12.43
C LEU A 180 13.09 -14.18 -12.75
N LEU A 181 12.11 -14.87 -12.17
CA LEU A 181 11.89 -16.29 -12.40
C LEU A 181 11.53 -16.59 -13.86
N GLU A 182 10.67 -15.80 -14.48
CA GLU A 182 10.31 -15.92 -15.90
C GLU A 182 11.54 -15.84 -16.80
N ARG A 183 12.41 -14.86 -16.55
CA ARG A 183 13.66 -14.70 -17.28
C ARG A 183 14.63 -15.87 -17.06
N LEU A 184 14.72 -16.38 -15.83
CA LEU A 184 15.53 -17.55 -15.52
C LEU A 184 15.05 -18.80 -16.29
N HIS A 185 13.74 -18.95 -16.48
CA HIS A 185 13.12 -20.06 -17.23
C HIS A 185 13.00 -19.81 -18.74
N GLY A 186 13.58 -18.72 -19.26
CA GLY A 186 13.73 -18.49 -20.70
C GLY A 186 12.66 -17.63 -21.36
N ALA A 187 11.69 -17.08 -20.60
CA ALA A 187 10.75 -16.11 -21.15
C ALA A 187 11.48 -14.84 -21.62
N PRO A 188 11.03 -14.12 -22.66
CA PRO A 188 11.67 -12.89 -23.13
C PRO A 188 11.63 -11.78 -22.06
N ALA A 189 12.51 -10.79 -22.19
CA ALA A 189 12.47 -9.62 -21.32
C ALA A 189 11.25 -8.74 -21.63
N PRO A 190 10.57 -8.19 -20.61
CA PRO A 190 9.44 -7.31 -20.83
C PRO A 190 9.89 -6.05 -21.58
N GLU A 191 9.06 -5.59 -22.53
CA GLU A 191 9.26 -4.29 -23.18
C GLU A 191 8.84 -3.14 -22.27
N GLU A 192 7.81 -3.37 -21.46
CA GLU A 192 7.28 -2.43 -20.49
C GLU A 192 6.90 -3.15 -19.18
N ILE A 193 7.01 -2.40 -18.07
CA ILE A 193 6.60 -2.87 -16.76
C ILE A 193 5.11 -2.56 -16.60
N ALA A 194 4.26 -3.54 -16.92
CA ALA A 194 2.80 -3.43 -16.92
C ALA A 194 2.21 -2.74 -15.67
N GLU A 195 1.17 -1.94 -15.83
CA GLU A 195 0.42 -1.38 -14.71
C GLU A 195 -0.44 -2.45 -14.01
N PRO A 196 -0.84 -2.24 -12.74
CA PRO A 196 -1.80 -3.12 -12.08
C PRO A 196 -3.05 -3.32 -12.95
N PRO A 197 -3.56 -4.55 -13.08
CA PRO A 197 -4.76 -4.79 -13.86
C PRO A 197 -5.93 -4.03 -13.25
N LEU A 198 -6.59 -3.19 -14.05
CA LEU A 198 -7.83 -2.50 -13.69
C LEU A 198 -9.05 -3.38 -13.95
N ASP A 199 -8.94 -4.35 -14.86
CA ASP A 199 -9.98 -5.29 -15.23
C ASP A 199 -9.43 -6.69 -15.55
N LEU A 200 -10.24 -7.50 -16.23
CA LEU A 200 -9.96 -8.90 -16.55
C LEU A 200 -9.57 -9.15 -18.00
N GLU A 201 -9.59 -8.14 -18.86
CA GLU A 201 -9.46 -8.34 -20.31
C GLU A 201 -8.16 -9.07 -20.66
N MET A 202 -7.09 -8.78 -19.92
CA MET A 202 -5.80 -9.43 -20.13
C MET A 202 -5.79 -10.93 -19.80
N PHE A 203 -6.62 -11.38 -18.84
CA PHE A 203 -6.70 -12.80 -18.44
C PHE A 203 -7.64 -13.60 -19.33
N GLN A 204 -8.46 -12.96 -20.17
CA GLN A 204 -9.40 -13.69 -21.03
C GLN A 204 -8.74 -14.19 -22.32
N ARG A 205 -7.61 -13.60 -22.72
CA ARG A 205 -6.87 -14.00 -23.92
C ARG A 205 -5.79 -15.01 -23.56
N GLN A 206 -5.76 -16.11 -24.28
CA GLN A 206 -4.66 -17.06 -24.19
C GLN A 206 -3.37 -16.37 -24.65
N SER A 207 -2.31 -16.50 -23.86
CA SER A 207 -0.97 -16.06 -24.22
C SER A 207 0.05 -17.03 -23.63
N ASP A 208 1.26 -17.00 -24.15
CA ASP A 208 2.36 -17.84 -23.65
C ASP A 208 2.74 -17.50 -22.19
N LEU A 209 2.32 -16.34 -21.67
CA LEU A 209 2.47 -15.95 -20.25
C LEU A 209 1.44 -16.65 -19.34
N PHE A 210 0.38 -17.21 -19.92
CA PHE A 210 -0.82 -17.66 -19.23
C PHE A 210 -1.12 -19.15 -19.53
N PHE A 211 -0.30 -19.99 -18.91
CA PHE A 211 -0.11 -21.41 -19.21
C PHE A 211 -1.34 -22.33 -19.04
N SER A 212 -2.37 -21.95 -18.27
CA SER A 212 -3.54 -22.82 -18.04
C SER A 212 -4.85 -22.05 -18.08
N ALA A 213 -5.87 -22.66 -18.67
CA ALA A 213 -7.25 -22.18 -18.56
C ALA A 213 -7.80 -22.50 -17.16
N ILE A 214 -8.44 -21.54 -16.53
CA ILE A 214 -9.10 -21.67 -15.24
C ILE A 214 -10.56 -21.32 -15.40
N ARG A 215 -11.41 -22.30 -15.19
CA ARG A 215 -12.86 -22.14 -15.31
C ARG A 215 -13.46 -21.82 -13.95
N ALA A 216 -14.06 -20.64 -13.82
CA ALA A 216 -14.90 -20.28 -12.69
C ALA A 216 -16.13 -21.21 -12.61
N LYS A 217 -16.75 -21.31 -11.43
CA LYS A 217 -17.98 -22.07 -11.22
C LYS A 217 -19.12 -21.68 -12.17
N THR A 218 -19.15 -20.42 -12.60
CA THR A 218 -20.16 -19.89 -13.54
C THR A 218 -19.82 -20.16 -15.02
N GLY A 219 -18.76 -20.91 -15.31
CA GLY A 219 -18.35 -21.32 -16.66
C GLY A 219 -17.40 -20.36 -17.38
N ARG A 220 -17.20 -19.13 -16.87
CA ARG A 220 -16.22 -18.17 -17.43
C ARG A 220 -14.79 -18.67 -17.24
N VAL A 221 -13.97 -18.51 -18.28
CA VAL A 221 -12.59 -19.01 -18.33
C VAL A 221 -11.61 -17.85 -18.28
N TYR A 222 -10.49 -18.07 -17.59
CA TYR A 222 -9.35 -17.16 -17.54
C TYR A 222 -8.07 -17.94 -17.77
N HIS A 223 -7.16 -17.41 -18.56
CA HIS A 223 -5.83 -17.95 -18.76
C HIS A 223 -4.88 -17.29 -17.77
N VAL A 224 -4.23 -18.10 -16.93
CA VAL A 224 -3.22 -17.63 -15.96
C VAL A 224 -2.11 -18.67 -15.77
N ASN A 225 -1.03 -18.27 -15.11
CA ASN A 225 0.01 -19.18 -14.69
C ASN A 225 -0.45 -20.02 -13.46
N PRO A 226 -0.55 -21.36 -13.58
CA PRO A 226 -1.06 -22.22 -12.50
C PRO A 226 -0.14 -22.26 -11.27
N TYR A 227 1.18 -22.12 -11.46
CA TYR A 227 2.13 -22.07 -10.34
C TYR A 227 1.98 -20.80 -9.53
N TYR A 228 1.62 -19.70 -10.19
CA TYR A 228 1.34 -18.45 -9.50
C TYR A 228 0.11 -18.57 -8.61
N MET A 229 -0.95 -19.21 -9.13
CA MET A 229 -2.13 -19.49 -8.31
C MET A 229 -1.83 -20.46 -7.16
N ALA A 230 -1.04 -21.51 -7.41
CA ALA A 230 -0.63 -22.45 -6.37
C ALA A 230 0.17 -21.79 -5.23
N ALA A 231 1.01 -20.78 -5.53
CA ALA A 231 1.74 -20.04 -4.50
C ALA A 231 0.82 -19.27 -3.54
N TRP A 232 -0.42 -18.99 -3.95
CA TRP A 232 -1.41 -18.24 -3.17
C TRP A 232 -2.61 -19.09 -2.75
N SER A 233 -2.72 -20.35 -3.17
CA SER A 233 -3.91 -21.18 -2.95
C SER A 233 -3.52 -22.62 -2.72
N ASN A 234 -3.84 -23.14 -1.53
CA ASN A 234 -3.61 -24.55 -1.21
C ASN A 234 -4.43 -25.46 -2.15
N VAL A 235 -5.67 -25.05 -2.49
CA VAL A 235 -6.52 -25.75 -3.46
C VAL A 235 -5.82 -25.93 -4.81
N PHE A 236 -5.10 -24.91 -5.29
CA PHE A 236 -4.35 -25.02 -6.54
C PHE A 236 -3.00 -25.71 -6.36
N GLN A 237 -2.35 -25.57 -5.21
CA GLN A 237 -1.11 -26.28 -4.91
C GLN A 237 -1.31 -27.79 -4.99
N GLU A 238 -2.35 -28.33 -4.33
CA GLU A 238 -2.67 -29.76 -4.39
C GLU A 238 -2.97 -30.22 -5.81
N ARG A 239 -3.74 -29.44 -6.57
CA ARG A 239 -4.12 -29.81 -7.94
C ARG A 239 -2.95 -29.79 -8.91
N VAL A 240 -2.10 -28.77 -8.84
CA VAL A 240 -0.90 -28.68 -9.68
C VAL A 240 0.07 -29.82 -9.33
N TYR A 241 0.21 -30.16 -8.05
CA TYR A 241 1.11 -31.23 -7.60
C TYR A 241 0.60 -32.64 -7.98
N CYS A 242 -0.71 -32.87 -7.90
CA CYS A 242 -1.33 -34.16 -8.27
C CYS A 242 -1.48 -34.36 -9.78
N SER A 243 -1.25 -33.32 -10.59
CA SER A 243 -1.41 -33.39 -12.04
C SER A 243 -0.09 -33.79 -12.72
N SER A 244 -0.01 -35.04 -13.17
CA SER A 244 1.16 -35.61 -13.85
C SER A 244 1.28 -35.24 -15.35
N SER A 245 0.38 -34.40 -15.88
CA SER A 245 0.35 -33.98 -17.27
C SER A 245 0.01 -32.49 -17.41
N SER A 246 0.25 -31.92 -18.60
CA SER A 246 -0.11 -30.54 -18.96
C SER A 246 -1.62 -30.34 -18.83
N VAL A 247 -2.08 -29.91 -17.66
CA VAL A 247 -3.50 -29.61 -17.45
C VAL A 247 -3.82 -28.33 -18.21
N GLU A 248 -4.47 -28.50 -19.35
CA GLU A 248 -4.96 -27.39 -20.16
C GLU A 248 -6.04 -26.59 -19.42
N GLU A 249 -6.81 -27.23 -18.54
CA GLU A 249 -7.95 -26.62 -17.85
C GLU A 249 -8.14 -27.06 -16.37
N ILE A 250 -8.26 -26.08 -15.45
CA ILE A 250 -8.45 -26.29 -14.01
C ILE A 250 -9.78 -25.64 -13.54
N PHE A 251 -10.61 -26.38 -12.81
CA PHE A 251 -11.90 -25.88 -12.31
C PHE A 251 -11.81 -25.14 -10.98
N CYS A 252 -12.12 -23.86 -10.92
CA CYS A 252 -12.09 -23.05 -9.70
C CYS A 252 -13.43 -23.09 -8.92
N PRO A 253 -13.42 -23.23 -7.58
CA PRO A 253 -14.66 -23.22 -6.77
C PRO A 253 -15.34 -21.85 -6.68
N CYS A 254 -14.63 -20.77 -7.05
CA CYS A 254 -15.14 -19.40 -7.01
C CYS A 254 -16.14 -19.10 -8.15
N SER A 255 -17.09 -18.22 -7.88
CA SER A 255 -17.86 -17.54 -8.92
C SER A 255 -16.95 -16.68 -9.79
N HIS A 256 -17.46 -16.16 -10.91
CA HIS A 256 -16.68 -15.23 -11.74
C HIS A 256 -16.19 -14.00 -10.96
N GLU A 257 -17.05 -13.37 -10.15
CA GLU A 257 -16.70 -12.16 -9.38
C GLU A 257 -15.69 -12.45 -8.27
N GLU A 258 -15.80 -13.62 -7.63
CA GLU A 258 -14.83 -14.07 -6.63
C GLU A 258 -13.49 -14.40 -7.28
N LEU A 259 -13.49 -15.14 -8.40
CA LEU A 259 -12.26 -15.46 -9.11
C LEU A 259 -11.60 -14.19 -9.66
N LYS A 260 -12.39 -13.23 -10.13
CA LYS A 260 -11.91 -11.89 -10.51
C LYS A 260 -11.16 -11.23 -9.36
N ALA A 261 -11.84 -11.11 -8.22
CA ALA A 261 -11.27 -10.48 -7.04
C ALA A 261 -9.99 -11.17 -6.59
N PHE A 262 -9.96 -12.52 -6.66
CA PHE A 262 -8.76 -13.30 -6.35
C PHE A 262 -7.62 -13.00 -7.31
N LEU A 263 -7.85 -13.13 -8.63
CA LEU A 263 -6.83 -12.91 -9.65
C LEU A 263 -6.27 -11.49 -9.59
N MET A 264 -7.10 -10.47 -9.43
CA MET A 264 -6.64 -9.09 -9.28
C MET A 264 -5.85 -8.87 -7.98
N ALA A 265 -6.20 -9.57 -6.89
CA ALA A 265 -5.51 -9.44 -5.61
C ALA A 265 -4.16 -10.17 -5.57
N ILE A 266 -4.00 -11.24 -6.34
CA ILE A 266 -2.75 -12.00 -6.37
C ILE A 266 -1.87 -11.59 -7.54
N HIS A 267 -2.39 -11.41 -8.75
CA HIS A 267 -1.57 -11.29 -9.95
C HIS A 267 -0.74 -10.00 -9.93
N PRO A 268 0.56 -10.03 -10.23
CA PRO A 268 1.35 -8.81 -10.26
C PRO A 268 1.04 -7.97 -11.51
N PRO A 269 0.93 -6.64 -11.38
CA PRO A 269 0.98 -5.90 -10.12
C PRO A 269 -0.32 -6.06 -9.32
N GLN A 270 -0.23 -6.29 -8.02
CA GLN A 270 -1.40 -6.60 -7.17
C GLN A 270 -2.33 -5.39 -7.04
N LEU A 271 -3.64 -5.62 -7.18
CA LEU A 271 -4.66 -4.63 -6.84
C LEU A 271 -4.61 -4.32 -5.33
N ARG A 272 -4.66 -3.03 -4.98
CA ARG A 272 -4.69 -2.60 -3.58
C ARG A 272 -6.01 -3.02 -2.92
N LEU A 273 -5.90 -3.69 -1.77
CA LEU A 273 -7.05 -4.00 -0.93
C LEU A 273 -7.58 -2.74 -0.26
N ASN A 274 -8.90 -2.58 -0.28
CA ASN A 274 -9.62 -1.49 0.36
C ASN A 274 -11.03 -1.95 0.76
N GLU A 275 -11.80 -1.06 1.37
CA GLU A 275 -13.13 -1.37 1.91
C GLU A 275 -14.17 -1.74 0.84
N GLN A 276 -13.97 -1.29 -0.41
CA GLN A 276 -14.89 -1.55 -1.51
C GLN A 276 -14.70 -2.96 -2.09
N ASN A 277 -13.48 -3.50 -2.07
CA ASN A 277 -13.16 -4.79 -2.67
C ASN A 277 -12.90 -5.92 -1.66
N ILE A 278 -12.81 -5.61 -0.35
CA ILE A 278 -12.44 -6.62 0.66
C ILE A 278 -13.40 -7.80 0.72
N GLY A 279 -14.71 -7.57 0.59
CA GLY A 279 -15.71 -8.62 0.70
C GLY A 279 -15.49 -9.72 -0.35
N PRO A 280 -15.54 -9.39 -1.65
CA PRO A 280 -15.25 -10.34 -2.73
C PRO A 280 -13.88 -11.01 -2.61
N VAL A 281 -12.82 -10.25 -2.26
CA VAL A 281 -11.47 -10.82 -2.11
C VAL A 281 -11.41 -11.82 -0.96
N LEU A 282 -12.00 -11.50 0.19
CA LEU A 282 -12.00 -12.38 1.36
C LEU A 282 -12.80 -13.66 1.09
N MET A 283 -13.97 -13.56 0.46
CA MET A 283 -14.76 -14.73 0.05
C MET A 283 -13.96 -15.64 -0.89
N ALA A 284 -13.28 -15.05 -1.87
CA ALA A 284 -12.46 -15.80 -2.79
C ALA A 284 -11.25 -16.42 -2.09
N ALA A 285 -10.54 -15.68 -1.24
CA ALA A 285 -9.42 -16.16 -0.44
C ALA A 285 -9.81 -17.35 0.44
N CYS A 286 -11.00 -17.33 1.02
CA CYS A 286 -11.55 -18.44 1.80
C CYS A 286 -11.79 -19.68 0.93
N LYS A 287 -12.45 -19.54 -0.22
CA LYS A 287 -12.73 -20.65 -1.14
C LYS A 287 -11.48 -21.23 -1.80
N MET A 288 -10.46 -20.40 -1.93
CA MET A 288 -9.16 -20.76 -2.50
C MET A 288 -8.17 -21.23 -1.44
N GLU A 289 -8.57 -21.23 -0.17
CA GLU A 289 -7.71 -21.56 0.98
C GLU A 289 -6.38 -20.82 0.92
N SER A 290 -6.46 -19.49 0.78
CA SER A 290 -5.32 -18.60 0.65
C SER A 290 -4.90 -18.03 2.01
N PRO A 291 -3.89 -18.60 2.71
CA PRO A 291 -3.52 -18.14 4.04
C PRO A 291 -3.02 -16.69 4.04
N ALA A 292 -2.27 -16.29 3.01
CA ALA A 292 -1.72 -14.95 2.89
C ALA A 292 -2.80 -13.88 2.67
N LEU A 293 -3.75 -14.12 1.76
CA LEU A 293 -4.85 -13.18 1.53
C LEU A 293 -5.84 -13.14 2.69
N LEU A 294 -6.16 -14.29 3.30
CA LEU A 294 -7.01 -14.33 4.49
C LEU A 294 -6.41 -13.47 5.61
N LYS A 295 -5.11 -13.60 5.86
CA LYS A 295 -4.39 -12.77 6.84
C LYS A 295 -4.44 -11.28 6.47
N LYS A 296 -4.15 -10.91 5.21
CA LYS A 296 -4.21 -9.51 4.76
C LYS A 296 -5.60 -8.89 4.95
N CYS A 297 -6.65 -9.58 4.51
CA CYS A 297 -8.03 -9.12 4.67
C CYS A 297 -8.41 -9.00 6.14
N ALA A 298 -8.08 -9.98 6.97
CA ALA A 298 -8.44 -9.96 8.37
C ALA A 298 -7.74 -8.83 9.16
N LEU A 299 -6.47 -8.56 8.85
CA LEU A 299 -5.75 -7.40 9.41
C LEU A 299 -6.45 -6.08 9.05
N MET A 300 -6.94 -5.93 7.82
CA MET A 300 -7.68 -4.74 7.41
C MET A 300 -9.04 -4.65 8.10
N LEU A 301 -9.78 -5.76 8.26
CA LEU A 301 -11.04 -5.76 9.00
C LEU A 301 -10.85 -5.36 10.47
N LEU A 302 -9.78 -5.82 11.10
CA LEU A 302 -9.49 -5.52 12.50
C LEU A 302 -8.82 -4.17 12.74
N ALA A 303 -8.46 -3.44 11.68
CA ALA A 303 -7.82 -2.14 11.79
C ALA A 303 -8.80 -1.06 12.32
N GLN A 304 -8.33 -0.18 13.20
CA GLN A 304 -9.15 0.89 13.78
C GLN A 304 -9.58 1.93 12.75
N GLN A 305 -8.73 2.20 11.75
CA GLN A 305 -8.97 3.18 10.70
C GLN A 305 -10.02 2.78 9.64
N THR A 306 -10.42 1.51 9.63
CA THR A 306 -11.43 1.01 8.70
C THR A 306 -12.78 1.67 8.99
N GLN A 307 -13.53 2.05 7.96
CA GLN A 307 -14.84 2.71 8.05
C GLN A 307 -16.01 1.73 7.98
N LEU A 308 -15.74 0.45 7.68
CA LEU A 308 -16.76 -0.60 7.76
C LEU A 308 -17.33 -0.69 9.18
N SER A 309 -18.64 -0.89 9.30
CA SER A 309 -19.28 -1.10 10.59
C SER A 309 -18.80 -2.41 11.22
N VAL A 310 -18.81 -2.48 12.56
CA VAL A 310 -18.39 -3.69 13.28
C VAL A 310 -19.22 -4.91 12.89
N PHE A 311 -20.51 -4.73 12.61
CA PHE A 311 -21.38 -5.80 12.12
C PHE A 311 -20.94 -6.34 10.75
N VAL A 312 -20.59 -5.46 9.81
CA VAL A 312 -20.11 -5.86 8.49
C VAL A 312 -18.79 -6.63 8.61
N ARG A 313 -17.86 -6.16 9.45
CA ARG A 313 -16.60 -6.87 9.73
C ARG A 313 -16.85 -8.26 10.30
N LEU A 314 -17.71 -8.35 11.32
CA LEU A 314 -18.06 -9.60 11.99
C LEU A 314 -18.70 -10.60 11.01
N SER A 315 -19.68 -10.16 10.23
CA SER A 315 -20.35 -11.01 9.23
C SER A 315 -19.40 -11.52 8.15
N LEU A 316 -18.43 -10.71 7.72
CA LEU A 316 -17.38 -11.13 6.78
C LEU A 316 -16.44 -12.18 7.40
N LEU A 317 -16.00 -11.98 8.65
CA LEU A 317 -15.17 -12.96 9.38
C LEU A 317 -15.90 -14.28 9.58
N ASP A 318 -17.16 -14.23 10.01
CA ASP A 318 -18.01 -15.39 10.25
C ASP A 318 -18.24 -16.19 8.96
N ARG A 319 -18.61 -15.52 7.87
CA ARG A 319 -18.85 -16.16 6.57
C ARG A 319 -17.60 -16.81 5.97
N CYS A 320 -16.41 -16.37 6.36
CA CYS A 320 -15.14 -16.96 5.98
C CYS A 320 -14.53 -17.88 7.04
N PHE A 321 -15.33 -18.30 8.02
CA PHE A 321 -14.94 -19.23 9.08
C PHE A 321 -13.75 -18.74 9.95
N LEU A 322 -13.46 -17.44 9.96
CA LEU A 322 -12.40 -16.81 10.74
C LEU A 322 -12.86 -16.51 12.18
N HIS A 323 -13.49 -17.49 12.83
CA HIS A 323 -14.17 -17.30 14.10
C HIS A 323 -13.23 -16.89 15.25
N GLU A 324 -11.98 -17.32 15.22
CA GLU A 324 -10.94 -16.94 16.20
C GLU A 324 -10.73 -15.42 16.28
N MET A 325 -11.10 -14.69 15.22
CA MET A 325 -10.94 -13.25 15.11
C MET A 325 -12.20 -12.46 15.50
N ILE A 326 -13.34 -13.15 15.66
CA ILE A 326 -14.62 -12.53 16.05
C ILE A 326 -14.54 -11.85 17.42
N PRO A 327 -13.95 -12.46 18.48
CA PRO A 327 -13.82 -11.79 19.77
C PRO A 327 -13.08 -10.46 19.65
N GLN A 328 -11.96 -10.43 18.90
CA GLN A 328 -11.19 -9.20 18.67
C GLN A 328 -12.00 -8.13 17.94
N CYS A 329 -12.81 -8.53 16.95
CA CYS A 329 -13.74 -7.62 16.27
C CYS A 329 -14.79 -7.04 17.24
N LEU A 330 -15.32 -7.86 18.15
CA LEU A 330 -16.34 -7.47 19.13
C LEU A 330 -15.81 -6.57 20.25
N LEU A 331 -14.49 -6.57 20.51
CA LEU A 331 -13.86 -5.61 21.43
C LEU A 331 -14.03 -4.15 20.97
N MET A 332 -14.27 -3.92 19.68
CA MET A 332 -14.57 -2.59 19.12
C MET A 332 -15.95 -2.07 19.55
N VAL A 333 -16.81 -2.93 20.10
CA VAL A 333 -18.11 -2.54 20.64
C VAL A 333 -17.97 -2.27 22.13
N HIS A 334 -18.20 -1.02 22.51
CA HIS A 334 -18.07 -0.55 23.89
C HIS A 334 -19.41 -0.32 24.60
N ARG A 335 -20.52 -0.41 23.86
CA ARG A 335 -21.86 -0.10 24.38
C ARG A 335 -22.82 -1.27 24.12
N PRO A 336 -23.58 -1.74 25.12
CA PRO A 336 -24.50 -2.85 24.95
C PRO A 336 -25.61 -2.51 23.94
N GLU A 337 -26.04 -1.24 23.86
CA GLU A 337 -27.03 -0.79 22.87
C GLU A 337 -26.63 -1.10 21.43
N HIS A 338 -25.33 -0.99 21.10
CA HIS A 338 -24.85 -1.28 19.75
C HIS A 338 -24.96 -2.77 19.40
N LEU A 339 -24.75 -3.68 20.36
CA LEU A 339 -24.96 -5.11 20.13
C LEU A 339 -26.45 -5.44 19.97
N ILE A 340 -27.31 -4.83 20.79
CA ILE A 340 -28.77 -4.99 20.67
C ILE A 340 -29.25 -4.48 19.31
N GLN A 341 -28.73 -3.35 18.83
CA GLN A 341 -29.05 -2.87 17.48
C GLN A 341 -28.56 -3.83 16.39
N MET A 342 -27.39 -4.46 16.58
CA MET A 342 -26.89 -5.48 15.64
C MET A 342 -27.78 -6.73 15.60
N THR A 343 -28.37 -7.16 16.71
CA THR A 343 -29.28 -8.32 16.72
C THR A 343 -30.63 -8.03 16.04
N GLN A 344 -30.98 -6.76 15.88
CA GLN A 344 -32.20 -6.32 15.18
C GLN A 344 -32.01 -6.18 13.67
N GLN A 345 -30.79 -6.32 13.14
CA GLN A 345 -30.54 -6.24 11.70
C GLN A 345 -31.13 -7.47 10.99
N SER A 346 -31.74 -7.27 9.81
CA SER A 346 -32.34 -8.36 9.02
C SER A 346 -31.35 -9.46 8.64
N THR A 347 -30.06 -9.16 8.61
CA THR A 347 -28.97 -10.10 8.30
C THR A 347 -28.42 -10.82 9.54
N TYR A 348 -28.91 -10.54 10.74
CA TYR A 348 -28.46 -11.19 11.97
C TYR A 348 -28.70 -12.71 11.93
N ASP A 349 -29.83 -13.14 11.37
CA ASP A 349 -30.17 -14.55 11.26
C ASP A 349 -29.23 -15.31 10.30
N CYS A 350 -28.52 -14.59 9.41
CA CYS A 350 -27.51 -15.18 8.53
C CYS A 350 -26.20 -15.50 9.24
N LEU A 351 -25.97 -15.00 10.46
CA LEU A 351 -24.76 -15.33 11.23
C LEU A 351 -24.77 -16.79 11.66
N SER A 352 -23.58 -17.37 11.84
CA SER A 352 -23.45 -18.68 12.44
C SER A 352 -23.88 -18.65 13.91
N THR A 353 -24.24 -19.82 14.45
CA THR A 353 -24.53 -19.97 15.87
C THR A 353 -23.33 -19.55 16.73
N ARG A 354 -22.11 -19.78 16.25
CA ARG A 354 -20.87 -19.39 16.95
C ARG A 354 -20.70 -17.87 17.00
N ALA A 355 -20.95 -17.17 15.89
CA ALA A 355 -20.89 -15.71 15.87
C ALA A 355 -21.96 -15.08 16.76
N ARG A 356 -23.19 -15.59 16.73
CA ARG A 356 -24.27 -15.14 17.63
C ARG A 356 -23.94 -15.39 19.10
N ALA A 357 -23.39 -16.55 19.44
CA ALA A 357 -22.94 -16.85 20.79
C ALA A 357 -21.86 -15.84 21.26
N ALA A 358 -20.84 -15.59 20.44
CA ALA A 358 -19.79 -14.61 20.77
C ALA A 358 -20.35 -13.18 20.97
N MET A 359 -21.37 -12.79 20.19
CA MET A 359 -22.07 -11.51 20.40
C MET A 359 -22.80 -11.47 21.75
N LEU A 360 -23.47 -12.55 22.13
CA LEU A 360 -24.17 -12.64 23.43
C LEU A 360 -23.18 -12.67 24.60
N ASP A 361 -22.05 -13.38 24.47
CA ASP A 361 -20.99 -13.38 25.47
C ASP A 361 -20.43 -11.95 25.67
N ARG A 362 -20.19 -11.22 24.57
CA ARG A 362 -19.77 -9.83 24.65
C ARG A 362 -20.85 -8.94 25.27
N LEU A 363 -22.12 -9.18 24.96
CA LEU A 363 -23.23 -8.42 25.54
C LEU A 363 -23.31 -8.66 27.05
N ALA A 364 -23.19 -9.91 27.51
CA ALA A 364 -23.16 -10.23 28.93
C ALA A 364 -22.03 -9.46 29.65
N VAL A 365 -20.82 -9.49 29.10
CA VAL A 365 -19.69 -8.70 29.63
C VAL A 365 -20.00 -7.20 29.68
N LEU A 366 -20.63 -6.64 28.65
CA LEU A 366 -21.01 -5.22 28.63
C LEU A 366 -22.22 -4.89 29.52
N LEU A 367 -23.02 -5.85 29.95
CA LEU A 367 -24.12 -5.64 30.89
C LEU A 367 -23.64 -5.76 32.33
N ASP A 368 -22.69 -6.67 32.58
CA ASP A 368 -22.02 -6.83 33.88
C ASP A 368 -21.04 -5.67 34.14
N GLU A 369 -20.37 -5.18 33.09
CA GLU A 369 -19.48 -4.03 33.11
C GLU A 369 -19.90 -3.01 32.03
N PRO A 370 -20.94 -2.18 32.26
CA PRO A 370 -21.46 -1.24 31.28
C PRO A 370 -20.46 -0.12 31.01
N GLY A 371 -19.52 -0.38 30.11
CA GLY A 371 -18.60 0.55 29.45
C GLY A 371 -18.38 1.85 30.24
N MET A 372 -17.67 1.74 31.36
CA MET A 372 -17.62 2.79 32.39
C MET A 372 -16.94 4.05 31.87
N GLN A 373 -17.73 4.99 31.35
CA GLN A 373 -17.29 6.36 31.17
C GLN A 373 -17.18 7.03 32.54
N PRO A 374 -16.14 7.82 32.78
CA PRO A 374 -16.06 8.58 34.01
C PRO A 374 -17.27 9.52 34.11
N HIS A 375 -17.95 9.53 35.26
CA HIS A 375 -19.04 10.47 35.50
C HIS A 375 -18.51 11.89 35.43
N HIS A 376 -19.12 12.73 34.61
CA HIS A 376 -18.77 14.14 34.51
C HIS A 376 -19.83 15.00 35.21
N CYS A 377 -19.43 15.77 36.21
CA CYS A 377 -20.35 16.66 36.90
C CYS A 377 -20.65 17.89 36.05
N SER A 378 -21.90 18.08 35.66
CA SER A 378 -22.32 19.26 34.90
C SER A 378 -22.06 20.59 35.63
N ARG A 379 -22.13 20.59 36.97
CA ARG A 379 -22.01 21.80 37.81
C ARG A 379 -20.56 22.17 38.13
N CYS A 380 -19.72 21.22 38.53
CA CYS A 380 -18.34 21.52 38.93
C CYS A 380 -17.27 20.97 37.98
N LYS A 381 -17.68 20.33 36.88
CA LYS A 381 -16.81 19.71 35.86
C LYS A 381 -15.88 18.60 36.37
N ALA A 382 -16.03 18.20 37.63
CA ALA A 382 -15.31 17.09 38.22
C ALA A 382 -15.63 15.79 37.49
N THR A 383 -14.61 14.99 37.24
CA THR A 383 -14.69 13.73 36.51
C THR A 383 -14.42 12.59 37.50
N SER A 384 -15.20 11.52 37.48
CA SER A 384 -15.11 10.43 38.46
C SER A 384 -15.04 9.07 37.80
N THR A 385 -14.16 8.20 38.28
CA THR A 385 -14.06 6.79 37.86
C THR A 385 -15.12 5.89 38.51
N CYS A 386 -16.22 6.49 39.00
CA CYS A 386 -17.26 5.76 39.69
C CYS A 386 -17.95 4.77 38.74
N GLN A 387 -18.19 3.57 39.26
CA GLN A 387 -18.62 2.42 38.49
C GLN A 387 -20.12 2.15 38.56
N SER A 388 -20.86 3.00 39.30
CA SER A 388 -22.29 2.87 39.48
C SER A 388 -23.08 3.60 38.38
N VAL A 389 -24.29 3.09 38.10
CA VAL A 389 -25.24 3.67 37.13
C VAL A 389 -25.58 5.13 37.46
N THR A 390 -25.68 5.46 38.74
CA THR A 390 -25.86 6.82 39.23
C THR A 390 -24.65 7.24 40.06
N TRP A 391 -24.20 8.47 39.87
CA TRP A 391 -23.13 9.06 40.66
C TRP A 391 -23.56 10.41 41.20
N MET A 392 -23.38 10.61 42.49
CA MET A 392 -23.53 11.92 43.12
C MET A 392 -22.15 12.53 43.30
N CYS A 393 -21.93 13.69 42.69
CA CYS A 393 -20.65 14.37 42.81
C CYS A 393 -20.31 14.64 44.29
N PRO A 394 -19.18 14.15 44.81
CA PRO A 394 -18.85 14.33 46.22
C PRO A 394 -18.59 15.80 46.57
N GLN A 395 -18.18 16.61 45.58
CA GLN A 395 -17.86 18.03 45.76
C GLN A 395 -19.10 18.93 45.82
N CYS A 396 -20.08 18.71 44.94
CA CYS A 396 -21.24 19.61 44.83
C CYS A 396 -22.60 18.91 44.99
N LYS A 397 -22.59 17.63 45.39
CA LYS A 397 -23.77 16.79 45.64
C LYS A 397 -24.78 16.75 44.49
N THR A 398 -24.32 17.03 43.27
CA THR A 398 -25.14 17.00 42.06
C THR A 398 -25.10 15.60 41.47
N TYR A 399 -26.25 15.02 41.20
CA TYR A 399 -26.34 13.75 40.49
C TYR A 399 -25.95 13.92 39.03
N SER A 400 -25.20 12.96 38.49
CA SER A 400 -25.03 12.77 37.04
C SER A 400 -26.41 12.44 36.47
N THR A 401 -27.07 13.41 35.86
CA THR A 401 -28.31 13.18 35.11
C THR A 401 -27.92 12.89 33.66
N ASP A 402 -28.22 11.69 33.17
CA ASP A 402 -28.12 11.36 31.75
C ASP A 402 -29.03 12.34 30.97
N PRO A 403 -28.48 13.20 30.10
CA PRO A 403 -29.27 14.17 29.35
C PRO A 403 -30.32 13.52 28.43
N ASN A 404 -30.24 12.21 28.19
CA ASN A 404 -31.25 11.48 27.41
C ASN A 404 -32.48 11.04 28.21
N LEU A 405 -32.45 11.07 29.55
CA LEU A 405 -33.62 10.75 30.40
C LEU A 405 -34.60 11.92 30.56
N LEU A 406 -34.23 13.14 30.14
CA LEU A 406 -35.03 14.37 30.33
C LEU A 406 -35.75 14.86 29.07
N ARG A 407 -35.73 14.12 27.96
CA ARG A 407 -36.53 14.45 26.76
C ARG A 407 -37.79 13.61 26.68
N HIS A 408 -38.83 14.01 27.42
CA HIS A 408 -40.22 13.83 26.99
C HIS A 408 -41.08 15.05 27.42
N PRO A 409 -42.10 15.41 26.62
CA PRO A 409 -42.64 16.76 26.55
C PRO A 409 -43.62 17.07 27.68
N GLN A 410 -43.60 18.33 28.15
CA GLN A 410 -44.67 18.90 28.95
C GLN A 410 -45.96 18.96 28.11
N ASN A 411 -47.02 18.31 28.58
CA ASN A 411 -48.39 18.74 28.28
C ASN A 411 -49.30 18.50 29.50
N PRO A 412 -50.20 19.44 29.86
CA PRO A 412 -50.92 19.44 31.13
C PRO A 412 -52.28 18.75 30.98
N GLN A 413 -52.66 17.91 31.95
CA GLN A 413 -54.07 17.61 32.23
C GLN A 413 -54.22 16.93 33.60
N GLN A 414 -54.75 17.70 34.56
CA GLN A 414 -55.38 17.19 35.78
C GLN A 414 -56.66 16.41 35.42
N PRO A 415 -57.03 15.38 36.18
CA PRO A 415 -58.41 14.93 36.30
C PRO A 415 -59.05 15.38 37.63
N PRO A 416 -60.40 15.37 37.74
CA PRO A 416 -61.12 16.13 38.75
C PRO A 416 -61.54 15.34 40.01
N ALA A 417 -61.98 16.12 41.00
CA ALA A 417 -62.92 15.83 42.09
C ALA A 417 -62.43 14.99 43.29
N ARG A 418 -62.22 15.65 44.44
CA ARG A 418 -63.29 16.04 45.38
C ARG A 418 -62.88 17.24 46.21
#